data_AF-G0EDI6-F1
#
_entry.id   AF-G0EDI6-F1
#
_cell.length_a   1.000
_cell.length_b   1.000
_cell.length_c   1.000
_cell.angle_alpha   90.00
_cell.angle_beta   90.00
_cell.angle_gamma   90.00
#
_symmetry.space_group_name_H-M   'P 1'
#
loop_
_entity.id
_entity.type
_entity.pdbx_description
1 polymer ?
#
loop_
_entity_poly.entity_id
_entity_poly.type
_entity_poly.pdbx_seq_one_letter_code
_entity_poly.pdbx_strand_id
1 'polypeptide(L)'
;MAEPLGKAVSLARRGDKLLEEVRKLSDKSLSIILLASAVEAYAGAILASSPKRRRRGKLCSLSTKRMISMALMDARKLQVISQEDMARLKSILQAIRCVRNHALHPWEWCLERCRDVDIQDAIRAVEAFREVTWKVLRLRGLDRQ
;
A
#
# COMPACT_ATOMS: atom_id res chain seq x y z
N MET A 1 2.69 4.73 -28.41
CA MET A 1 2.25 5.25 -27.09
C MET A 1 1.76 4.09 -26.22
N ALA A 2 2.67 3.37 -25.56
CA ALA A 2 2.35 2.15 -24.84
C ALA A 2 3.04 2.13 -23.47
N GLU A 3 2.60 2.92 -22.49
CA GLU A 3 3.35 3.03 -21.21
C GLU A 3 2.55 3.13 -19.89
N PRO A 4 1.22 3.44 -19.82
CA PRO A 4 0.54 3.43 -18.53
C PRO A 4 0.12 2.04 -18.04
N LEU A 5 -0.09 1.08 -18.95
CA LEU A 5 -0.57 -0.27 -18.62
C LEU A 5 0.48 -1.07 -17.82
N GLY A 6 1.73 -1.08 -18.30
CA GLY A 6 2.81 -1.86 -17.67
C GLY A 6 3.22 -1.35 -16.29
N LYS A 7 3.18 -0.03 -16.05
CA LYS A 7 3.64 0.55 -14.78
C LYS A 7 2.76 0.16 -13.59
N ALA A 8 1.44 0.16 -13.75
CA ALA A 8 0.52 -0.20 -12.67
C ALA A 8 0.66 -1.67 -12.26
N VAL A 9 0.72 -2.57 -13.26
CA VAL A 9 0.89 -4.01 -13.03
C VAL A 9 2.28 -4.32 -12.45
N SER A 10 3.33 -3.68 -12.95
CA SER A 10 4.70 -3.82 -12.43
C SER A 10 4.79 -3.42 -10.95
N LEU A 11 4.13 -2.34 -10.55
CA LEU A 11 4.06 -1.91 -9.15
C LEU A 11 3.30 -2.92 -8.27
N ALA A 12 2.17 -3.47 -8.75
CA ALA A 12 1.43 -4.49 -8.00
C ALA A 12 2.26 -5.76 -7.82
N ARG A 13 2.91 -6.25 -8.89
CA ARG A 13 3.82 -7.42 -8.82
C ARG A 13 5.02 -7.18 -7.89
N ARG A 14 5.56 -5.96 -7.86
CA ARG A 14 6.59 -5.59 -6.87
C ARG A 14 6.07 -5.71 -5.44
N GLY A 15 4.83 -5.27 -5.19
CA GLY A 15 4.17 -5.44 -3.90
C GLY A 15 4.05 -6.92 -3.51
N ASP A 16 3.62 -7.77 -4.44
CA ASP A 16 3.48 -9.22 -4.22
C ASP A 16 4.82 -9.86 -3.84
N LYS A 17 5.88 -9.56 -4.59
CA LYS A 17 7.23 -10.07 -4.28
C LYS A 17 7.69 -9.64 -2.88
N LEU A 18 7.46 -8.40 -2.49
CA LEU A 18 7.85 -7.90 -1.16
C LEU A 18 7.06 -8.62 -0.05
N LEU A 19 5.78 -8.88 -0.27
CA LEU A 19 4.94 -9.61 0.69
C LEU A 19 5.37 -11.08 0.83
N GLU A 20 5.79 -11.73 -0.26
CA GLU A 20 6.36 -13.07 -0.22
C GLU A 20 7.67 -13.14 0.57
N GLU A 21 8.54 -12.13 0.44
CA GLU A 21 9.78 -12.07 1.20
C GLU A 21 9.52 -11.91 2.70
N VAL A 22 8.53 -11.14 3.11
CA VAL A 22 8.14 -11.00 4.53
C VAL A 22 7.83 -12.36 5.16
N ARG A 23 7.18 -13.27 4.44
CA ARG A 23 6.80 -14.60 4.96
C ARG A 23 8.01 -15.49 5.27
N LYS A 24 9.18 -15.18 4.71
CA LYS A 24 10.42 -15.94 4.89
C LYS A 24 11.29 -15.36 6.01
N LEU A 25 10.96 -14.19 6.53
CA LEU A 25 11.77 -13.46 7.49
C LEU A 25 11.36 -13.75 8.93
N SER A 26 12.36 -13.91 9.78
CA SER A 26 12.20 -13.96 11.24
C SER A 26 12.34 -12.58 11.89
N ASP A 27 13.03 -11.63 11.24
CA ASP A 27 13.27 -10.29 11.80
C ASP A 27 12.02 -9.39 11.67
N LYS A 28 11.48 -8.96 12.83
CA LYS A 28 10.30 -8.09 12.93
C LYS A 28 10.51 -6.73 12.26
N SER A 29 11.66 -6.11 12.46
CA SER A 29 11.96 -4.77 11.96
C SER A 29 12.06 -4.75 10.43
N LEU A 30 12.78 -5.71 9.86
CA LEU A 30 12.88 -5.89 8.42
C LEU A 30 11.52 -6.24 7.80
N SER A 31 10.74 -7.09 8.45
CA SER A 31 9.37 -7.42 8.03
C SER A 31 8.49 -6.17 7.91
N ILE A 32 8.54 -5.27 8.91
CA ILE A 32 7.78 -4.01 8.85
C ILE A 32 8.25 -3.09 7.72
N ILE A 33 9.56 -3.00 7.48
CA ILE A 33 10.11 -2.20 6.37
C ILE A 33 9.61 -2.70 5.02
N LEU A 34 9.62 -4.03 4.82
CA LEU A 34 9.14 -4.64 3.58
C LEU A 34 7.63 -4.53 3.43
N LEU A 35 6.85 -4.71 4.51
CA LEU A 35 5.39 -4.49 4.49
C LEU A 35 5.04 -3.05 4.11
N ALA A 36 5.71 -2.07 4.70
CA ALA A 36 5.51 -0.67 4.33
C ALA A 36 5.84 -0.39 2.85
N SER A 37 6.90 -1.01 2.34
CA SER A 37 7.30 -0.91 0.93
C SER A 37 6.28 -1.57 -0.01
N ALA A 38 5.70 -2.71 0.39
CA ALA A 38 4.64 -3.38 -0.36
C ALA A 38 3.38 -2.49 -0.43
N VAL A 39 3.00 -1.86 0.67
CA VAL A 39 1.88 -0.90 0.74
C VAL A 39 2.08 0.28 -0.21
N GLU A 40 3.29 0.83 -0.26
CA GLU A 40 3.63 1.91 -1.20
C GLU A 40 3.52 1.45 -2.66
N ALA A 41 3.98 0.23 -2.96
CA ALA A 41 3.86 -0.34 -4.30
C ALA A 41 2.40 -0.51 -4.72
N TYR A 42 1.56 -1.07 -3.84
CA TYR A 42 0.12 -1.24 -4.08
C TYR A 42 -0.63 0.09 -4.24
N ALA A 43 -0.37 1.06 -3.36
CA ALA A 43 -0.97 2.39 -3.49
C ALA A 43 -0.51 3.08 -4.79
N GLY A 44 0.76 2.91 -5.16
CA GLY A 44 1.31 3.35 -6.43
C GLY A 44 0.61 2.74 -7.63
N ALA A 45 0.33 1.43 -7.61
CA ALA A 45 -0.38 0.71 -8.66
C ALA A 45 -1.82 1.25 -8.87
N ILE A 46 -2.57 1.46 -7.78
CA ILE A 46 -3.92 2.05 -7.84
C ILE A 46 -3.89 3.47 -8.43
N LEU A 47 -2.89 4.28 -8.09
CA LEU A 47 -2.81 5.64 -8.61
C LEU A 47 -2.28 5.70 -10.04
N ALA A 48 -1.35 4.82 -10.41
CA ALA A 48 -0.79 4.71 -11.76
C ALA A 48 -1.86 4.27 -12.78
N SER A 49 -2.78 3.39 -12.36
CA SER A 49 -3.93 2.97 -13.17
C SER A 49 -5.03 4.04 -13.28
N SER A 50 -4.92 5.17 -12.58
CA SER A 50 -5.97 6.20 -12.58
C SER A 50 -6.07 6.90 -13.95
N PRO A 51 -7.28 7.08 -14.50
CA PRO A 51 -7.47 7.74 -15.80
C PRO A 51 -7.00 9.21 -15.75
N LYS A 52 -7.02 9.85 -14.58
CA LYS A 52 -6.61 11.26 -14.39
C LYS A 52 -5.09 11.41 -14.52
N ARG A 53 -4.61 11.89 -15.68
CA ARG A 53 -3.17 12.15 -15.97
C ARG A 53 -2.45 12.97 -14.88
N ARG A 54 -3.12 13.96 -14.28
CA ARG A 54 -2.56 14.77 -13.16
C ARG A 54 -2.13 13.95 -11.94
N ARG A 55 -2.67 12.75 -11.73
CA ARG A 55 -2.30 11.86 -10.61
C ARG A 55 -1.06 11.03 -10.91
N ARG A 56 -0.83 10.68 -12.19
CA ARG A 56 0.32 9.88 -12.63
C ARG A 56 1.63 10.66 -12.54
N GLY A 57 1.60 11.96 -12.88
CA GLY A 57 2.78 12.83 -12.85
C GLY A 57 3.25 13.28 -11.46
N LYS A 58 2.46 13.02 -10.40
CA LYS A 58 2.80 13.41 -9.02
C LYS A 58 3.15 12.24 -8.12
N LEU A 59 3.13 11.00 -8.63
CA LEU A 59 3.40 9.80 -7.81
C LEU A 59 4.71 9.91 -7.02
N CYS A 60 5.78 10.39 -7.66
CA CYS A 60 7.11 10.54 -7.04
C CYS A 60 7.19 11.69 -6.02
N SER A 61 6.22 12.62 -6.00
CA SER A 61 6.17 13.75 -5.05
C SER A 61 5.11 13.59 -3.96
N LEU A 62 4.36 12.48 -3.97
CA LEU A 62 3.38 12.18 -2.92
C LEU A 62 4.07 11.48 -1.75
N SER A 63 3.85 11.99 -0.54
CA SER A 63 4.21 11.25 0.68
C SER A 63 3.42 9.94 0.77
N THR A 64 4.01 8.90 1.37
CA THR A 64 3.39 7.58 1.62
C THR A 64 1.97 7.70 2.17
N LYS A 65 1.78 8.56 3.18
CA LYS A 65 0.47 8.82 3.80
C LYS A 65 -0.56 9.30 2.78
N ARG A 66 -0.17 10.25 1.92
CA ARG A 66 -1.05 10.82 0.90
C ARG A 66 -1.33 9.80 -0.20
N MET A 67 -0.34 9.00 -0.57
CA MET A 67 -0.48 7.93 -1.55
C MET A 67 -1.51 6.90 -1.11
N ILE A 68 -1.38 6.35 0.11
CA ILE A 68 -2.32 5.37 0.69
C ILE A 68 -3.72 5.96 0.77
N SER A 69 -3.86 7.18 1.31
CA SER A 69 -5.17 7.82 1.45
C SER A 69 -5.85 8.04 0.10
N MET A 70 -5.10 8.44 -0.93
CA MET A 70 -5.67 8.64 -2.27
C MET A 70 -6.03 7.31 -2.94
N ALA A 71 -5.21 6.27 -2.76
CA ALA A 71 -5.47 4.94 -3.30
C ALA A 71 -6.74 4.33 -2.69
N LEU A 72 -6.89 4.38 -1.36
CA LEU A 72 -8.11 3.92 -0.67
C LEU A 72 -9.36 4.68 -1.13
N MET A 73 -9.26 6.00 -1.32
CA MET A 73 -10.37 6.80 -1.86
C MET A 73 -10.74 6.39 -3.29
N ASP A 74 -9.77 6.03 -4.13
CA ASP A 74 -10.04 5.54 -5.48
C ASP A 74 -10.66 4.14 -5.48
N ALA A 75 -10.18 3.24 -4.61
CA ALA A 75 -10.78 1.94 -4.41
C ALA A 75 -12.24 2.05 -3.94
N ARG A 76 -12.53 2.95 -3.00
CA ARG A 76 -13.89 3.22 -2.51
C ARG A 76 -14.80 3.75 -3.61
N LYS A 77 -14.31 4.66 -4.46
CA LYS A 77 -15.08 5.19 -5.61
C LYS A 77 -15.44 4.12 -6.62
N LEU A 78 -14.63 3.08 -6.71
CA LEU A 78 -14.89 1.90 -7.55
C LEU A 78 -15.71 0.83 -6.82
N GLN A 79 -16.19 1.10 -5.60
CA GLN A 79 -16.96 0.19 -4.77
C GLN A 79 -16.24 -1.16 -4.48
N VAL A 80 -14.91 -1.15 -4.53
CA VAL A 80 -14.08 -2.35 -4.27
C VAL A 80 -13.91 -2.62 -2.77
N ILE A 81 -14.15 -1.60 -1.94
CA ILE A 81 -13.97 -1.63 -0.50
C ILE A 81 -15.09 -0.85 0.19
N SER A 82 -15.58 -1.38 1.32
CA SER A 82 -16.58 -0.71 2.16
C SER A 82 -15.98 0.49 2.93
N GLN A 83 -16.84 1.34 3.48
CA GLN A 83 -16.38 2.46 4.33
C GLN A 83 -15.71 1.96 5.62
N GLU A 84 -16.19 0.86 6.18
CA GLU A 84 -15.65 0.24 7.39
C GLU A 84 -14.26 -0.37 7.13
N ASP A 85 -14.14 -1.18 6.08
CA ASP A 85 -12.86 -1.79 5.69
C ASP A 85 -11.82 -0.71 5.33
N MET A 86 -12.26 0.38 4.69
CA MET A 86 -11.40 1.51 4.40
C MET A 86 -10.85 2.14 5.70
N ALA A 87 -11.70 2.35 6.71
CA ALA A 87 -11.28 2.92 7.98
C ALA A 87 -10.29 1.99 8.71
N ARG A 88 -10.58 0.69 8.73
CA ARG A 88 -9.71 -0.35 9.30
C ARG A 88 -8.35 -0.40 8.62
N LEU A 89 -8.33 -0.54 7.28
CA LEU A 89 -7.09 -0.54 6.51
C LEU A 89 -6.30 0.74 6.71
N LYS A 90 -6.96 1.90 6.65
CA LYS A 90 -6.26 3.19 6.85
C LYS A 90 -5.56 3.26 8.21
N SER A 91 -6.19 2.75 9.26
CA SER A 91 -5.61 2.71 10.60
C SER A 91 -4.36 1.83 10.66
N ILE A 92 -4.46 0.58 10.18
CA ILE A 92 -3.36 -0.40 10.23
C ILE A 92 -2.21 0.02 9.30
N LEU A 93 -2.50 0.44 8.06
CA LEU A 93 -1.48 0.90 7.11
C LEU A 93 -0.76 2.16 7.63
N GLN A 94 -1.46 3.03 8.36
CA GLN A 94 -0.84 4.17 9.02
C GLN A 94 0.07 3.73 10.16
N ALA A 95 -0.32 2.73 10.94
CA ALA A 95 0.51 2.17 12.00
C ALA A 95 1.80 1.52 11.44
N ILE A 96 1.70 0.70 10.38
CA ILE A 96 2.84 0.10 9.67
C ILE A 96 3.86 1.17 9.25
N ARG A 97 3.37 2.27 8.64
CA ARG A 97 4.22 3.39 8.22
C ARG A 97 4.91 4.05 9.42
N CYS A 98 4.21 4.23 10.52
CA CYS A 98 4.78 4.84 11.71
C CYS A 98 5.85 3.94 12.34
N VAL A 99 5.60 2.63 12.46
CA VAL A 99 6.60 1.66 12.98
C VAL A 99 7.82 1.57 12.06
N ARG A 100 7.66 1.60 10.73
CA ARG A 100 8.80 1.70 9.80
C ARG A 100 9.63 2.95 10.10
N ASN A 101 8.99 4.10 10.23
CA ASN A 101 9.72 5.35 10.49
C ASN A 101 10.45 5.30 11.85
N HIS A 102 9.90 4.61 12.85
CA HIS A 102 10.58 4.33 14.11
C HIS A 102 11.80 3.41 13.94
N ALA A 103 11.69 2.35 13.13
CA ALA A 103 12.83 1.49 12.81
C ALA A 103 13.97 2.25 12.08
N LEU A 104 13.65 3.38 11.44
CA LEU A 104 14.61 4.23 10.72
C LEU A 104 15.14 5.41 11.56
N HIS A 105 14.47 5.79 12.65
CA HIS A 105 14.86 6.93 13.50
C HIS A 105 14.56 6.67 14.99
N PRO A 106 15.57 6.74 15.88
CA PRO A 106 15.37 6.66 17.31
C PRO A 106 15.04 8.06 17.87
N TRP A 107 13.75 8.40 18.13
CA TRP A 107 13.31 9.22 19.30
C TRP A 107 11.84 9.70 19.31
N GLU A 108 11.28 9.62 20.52
CA GLU A 108 10.30 10.44 21.27
C GLU A 108 8.95 10.85 20.65
N TRP A 109 8.86 11.26 19.38
CA TRP A 109 7.60 11.81 18.84
C TRP A 109 6.56 10.77 18.42
N CYS A 110 6.95 9.49 18.34
CA CYS A 110 6.05 8.40 17.95
C CYS A 110 5.34 7.72 19.12
N LEU A 111 5.75 7.97 20.37
CA LEU A 111 5.43 7.13 21.53
C LEU A 111 3.96 7.19 22.00
N GLU A 112 3.21 8.25 21.69
CA GLU A 112 1.80 8.31 22.12
C GLU A 112 0.80 7.75 21.08
N ARG A 113 1.21 7.57 19.82
CA ARG A 113 0.29 7.17 18.72
C ARG A 113 0.67 5.88 18.00
N CYS A 114 1.87 5.38 18.19
CA CYS A 114 2.33 4.15 17.55
C CYS A 114 2.07 2.98 18.49
N ARG A 115 0.88 2.38 18.38
CA ARG A 115 0.64 1.07 19.01
C ARG A 115 1.65 0.06 18.47
N ASP A 116 2.03 -0.88 19.31
CA ASP A 116 2.69 -2.10 18.87
C ASP A 116 1.84 -2.71 17.76
N VAL A 117 2.40 -2.80 16.56
CA VAL A 117 1.75 -3.44 15.44
C VAL A 117 2.07 -4.92 15.52
N ASP A 118 1.04 -5.73 15.72
CA ASP A 118 1.15 -7.17 15.54
C ASP A 118 1.49 -7.46 14.06
N ILE A 119 2.54 -8.25 13.84
CA ILE A 119 3.04 -8.53 12.48
C ILE A 119 1.97 -9.27 11.68
N GLN A 120 1.22 -10.19 12.30
CA GLN A 120 0.18 -10.96 11.61
C GLN A 120 -0.99 -10.07 11.23
N ASP A 121 -1.39 -9.13 12.09
CA ASP A 121 -2.37 -8.10 11.73
C ASP A 121 -1.91 -7.21 10.58
N ALA A 122 -0.62 -6.84 10.58
CA ALA A 122 -0.03 -6.07 9.49
C ALA A 122 -0.06 -6.86 8.18
N ILE A 123 0.38 -8.13 8.19
CA ILE A 123 0.35 -9.01 7.01
C ILE A 123 -1.08 -9.12 6.48
N ARG A 124 -2.06 -9.44 7.34
CA ARG A 124 -3.47 -9.53 6.95
C ARG A 124 -4.00 -8.24 6.33
N ALA A 125 -3.63 -7.08 6.87
CA ALA A 125 -4.02 -5.80 6.31
C ALA A 125 -3.37 -5.53 4.94
N VAL A 126 -2.09 -5.89 4.76
CA VAL A 126 -1.40 -5.75 3.48
C VAL A 126 -1.97 -6.72 2.44
N GLU A 127 -2.33 -7.94 2.82
CA GLU A 127 -3.04 -8.92 1.98
C GLU A 127 -4.43 -8.40 1.55
N ALA A 128 -5.22 -7.87 2.48
CA ALA A 128 -6.50 -7.25 2.14
C ALA A 128 -6.31 -6.06 1.17
N PHE A 129 -5.26 -5.25 1.36
CA PHE A 129 -4.97 -4.15 0.46
C PHE A 129 -4.45 -4.61 -0.91
N ARG A 130 -3.70 -5.72 -0.97
CA ARG A 130 -3.33 -6.41 -2.21
C ARG A 130 -4.56 -6.84 -2.99
N GLU A 131 -5.53 -7.50 -2.34
CA GLU A 131 -6.78 -7.93 -2.98
C GLU A 131 -7.58 -6.74 -3.55
N VAL A 132 -7.69 -5.66 -2.77
CA VAL A 132 -8.31 -4.41 -3.24
C VAL A 132 -7.57 -3.85 -4.45
N THR A 133 -6.24 -3.88 -4.45
CA THR A 133 -5.42 -3.39 -5.56
C THR A 133 -5.69 -4.16 -6.83
N TRP A 134 -5.65 -5.49 -6.79
CA TRP A 134 -5.89 -6.33 -7.96
C TRP A 134 -7.33 -6.23 -8.49
N LYS A 135 -8.33 -6.12 -7.60
CA LYS A 135 -9.71 -5.82 -8.01
C LYS A 135 -9.81 -4.47 -8.74
N VAL A 136 -9.14 -3.43 -8.25
CA VAL A 136 -9.09 -2.12 -8.94
C VAL A 136 -8.44 -2.22 -10.31
N LEU A 137 -7.32 -2.95 -10.43
CA LEU A 137 -6.63 -3.15 -11.70
C LEU A 137 -7.52 -3.91 -12.71
N ARG A 138 -8.20 -4.96 -12.26
CA ARG A 138 -9.15 -5.73 -13.09
C ARG A 138 -10.30 -4.88 -13.61
N LEU A 139 -10.96 -4.09 -12.74
CA LEU A 139 -12.02 -3.16 -13.16
C LEU A 139 -11.53 -2.12 -14.17
N ARG A 140 -10.23 -1.83 -14.18
CA ARG A 140 -9.60 -0.91 -15.13
C ARG A 140 -9.04 -1.60 -16.37
N GLY A 141 -9.29 -2.90 -16.54
CA GLY A 141 -8.84 -3.69 -17.69
C GLY A 141 -7.34 -4.01 -17.70
N LEU A 142 -6.68 -3.99 -16.53
CA LEU A 142 -5.22 -4.15 -16.38
C LEU A 142 -4.79 -5.55 -15.92
N ASP A 143 -5.70 -6.53 -15.97
CA ASP A 143 -5.49 -7.92 -15.50
C ASP A 143 -5.14 -8.89 -16.65
N ARG A 144 -4.87 -8.37 -17.86
CA ARG A 144 -4.50 -9.20 -19.01
C ARG A 144 -2.98 -9.30 -19.10
N GLN A 145 -2.40 -10.27 -18.40
CA GLN A 145 -1.16 -10.98 -18.73
C GLN A 145 -0.93 -12.16 -17.80
#